data_AF-J2RIW9-F1
#
_entry.id   AF-J2RIW9-F1
#
_cell.length_a   1.000
_cell.length_b   1.000
_cell.length_c   1.000
_cell.angle_alpha   90.00
_cell.angle_beta   90.00
_cell.angle_gamma   90.00
#
_symmetry.space_group_name_H-M   'P 1'
#
loop_
_entity.id
_entity.type
_entity.pdbx_description
1 polymer ?
#
loop_
_entity_poly.entity_id
_entity_poly.type
_entity_poly.pdbx_seq_one_letter_code
_entity_poly.pdbx_strand_id
1 'polypeptide(L)' 'MSIEGRRAIIARAFNRAKEVGLPLEGSAEFESWLEEWAKGDIDIPILRRRYVELLRARDIAWRNRHVLVE' A
#
# COMPACT_ATOMS: atom_id res chain seq x y z
N MET A 1 -15.94 -11.82 8.16
CA MET A 1 -14.53 -11.88 8.63
C MET A 1 -14.34 -10.75 9.63
N SER A 2 -13.73 -11.01 10.78
CA SER A 2 -13.48 -9.99 11.81
C SER A 2 -12.34 -9.04 11.43
N ILE A 3 -12.23 -7.93 12.14
CA ILE A 3 -11.14 -6.95 11.99
C ILE A 3 -9.79 -7.64 12.23
N GLU A 4 -9.69 -8.42 13.30
CA GLU A 4 -8.52 -9.22 13.68
C GLU A 4 -8.17 -10.26 12.61
N GLY A 5 -9.18 -10.86 11.98
CA GLY A 5 -8.99 -11.77 10.85
C GLY A 5 -8.34 -11.08 9.65
N ARG A 6 -8.79 -9.86 9.32
CA ARG A 6 -8.18 -9.04 8.25
C ARG A 6 -6.77 -8.58 8.60
N ARG A 7 -6.52 -8.13 9.84
CA ARG A 7 -5.17 -7.79 10.32
C ARG A 7 -4.22 -8.99 10.25
N ALA A 8 -4.70 -10.19 10.59
CA ALA A 8 -3.92 -11.42 10.46
C ALA A 8 -3.61 -11.77 8.99
N ILE A 9 -4.46 -11.39 8.03
CA ILE A 9 -4.16 -11.52 6.60
C ILE A 9 -3.06 -10.54 6.20
N ILE A 10 -3.16 -9.28 6.63
CA ILE A 10 -2.16 -8.25 6.37
C ILE A 10 -0.78 -8.69 6.88
N ALA A 11 -0.70 -9.10 8.15
CA ALA A 11 0.53 -9.58 8.77
C ALA A 11 1.13 -10.79 8.03
N ARG A 12 0.30 -11.75 7.62
CA ARG A 12 0.74 -12.92 6.83
C ARG A 12 1.30 -12.51 5.47
N ALA A 13 0.67 -11.56 4.79
CA ALA A 13 1.15 -11.06 3.51
C ALA A 13 2.52 -10.37 3.64
N PHE A 14 2.69 -9.50 4.64
CA PHE A 14 3.97 -8.83 4.92
C PHE A 14 5.07 -9.82 5.31
N ASN A 15 4.77 -10.77 6.20
CA ASN A 15 5.74 -11.80 6.59
C ASN A 15 6.19 -12.62 5.38
N ARG A 16 5.27 -13.04 4.51
CA ARG A 16 5.61 -13.77 3.29
C ARG A 16 6.49 -12.93 2.35
N ALA A 17 6.14 -11.67 2.13
CA ALA A 17 6.94 -10.78 1.29
C ALA A 17 8.36 -10.58 1.86
N LYS A 18 8.50 -10.47 3.18
CA LYS A 18 9.79 -10.43 3.87
C LYS A 18 10.59 -11.73 3.69
N GLU A 19 9.95 -12.89 3.85
CA GLU A 19 10.57 -14.21 3.67
C GLU A 19 11.14 -14.41 2.26
N VAL A 20 10.44 -13.90 1.24
CA VAL A 20 10.89 -13.99 -0.17
C VAL A 20 11.76 -12.81 -0.62
N GLY A 21 12.12 -11.90 0.29
CA GLY A 21 12.99 -10.76 -0.02
C GLY A 21 12.36 -9.69 -0.92
N LEU A 22 11.03 -9.61 -0.99
CA LEU A 22 10.36 -8.55 -1.75
C LEU A 22 10.37 -7.24 -0.96
N PRO A 23 10.58 -6.08 -1.62
CA PRO A 23 10.48 -4.79 -0.97
C PRO A 23 9.06 -4.58 -0.44
N LEU A 24 8.97 -4.13 0.80
CA LEU A 24 7.71 -3.79 1.46
C LEU A 24 7.40 -2.31 1.24
N GLU A 25 6.15 -2.00 0.93
CA GLU A 25 5.66 -0.62 0.97
C GLU A 25 5.64 -0.14 2.43
N GLY A 26 6.35 0.94 2.72
CA GLY A 26 6.50 1.49 4.08
C GLY A 26 5.84 2.85 4.28
N SER A 27 4.90 3.25 3.41
CA SER A 27 4.21 4.53 3.56
C SER A 27 3.08 4.47 4.57
N ALA A 28 3.01 5.49 5.41
CA ALA A 28 1.96 5.66 6.40
C ALA A 28 0.56 5.70 5.77
N GLU A 29 0.41 6.25 4.56
CA GLU A 29 -0.85 6.30 3.83
C GLU A 29 -1.35 4.88 3.48
N PHE A 30 -0.45 4.05 2.94
CA PHE A 30 -0.79 2.66 2.61
C PHE A 30 -1.14 1.84 3.85
N GLU A 31 -0.39 2.00 4.95
CA GLU A 31 -0.67 1.36 6.23
C GLU A 31 -2.04 1.77 6.79
N SER A 32 -2.39 3.06 6.71
CA SER A 32 -3.73 3.56 7.11
C SER A 32 -4.85 2.91 6.29
N TRP A 33 -4.69 2.77 4.98
CA TRP A 33 -5.71 2.14 4.13
C TRP A 33 -5.89 0.65 4.41
N LEU A 34 -4.82 -0.07 4.76
CA LEU A 34 -4.93 -1.46 5.21
C LEU A 34 -5.75 -1.57 6.49
N GLU A 35 -5.61 -0.62 7.41
CA GLU A 35 -6.41 -0.57 8.63
C GLU A 35 -7.87 -0.16 8.37
N GLU A 36 -8.13 0.79 7.46
CA GLU A 36 -9.49 1.11 6.99
C GLU A 36 -10.18 -0.12 6.36
N TRP A 37 -9.45 -0.90 5.55
CA TRP A 37 -9.95 -2.15 5.02
C TRP A 37 -10.18 -3.19 6.11
N ALA A 38 -9.29 -3.27 7.10
CA ALA A 38 -9.45 -4.17 8.25
C ALA A 38 -10.75 -3.85 9.01
N LYS A 39 -11.03 -2.58 9.28
CA LYS A 39 -12.28 -2.09 9.89
C LYS A 39 -13.50 -2.32 9.00
N GLY A 40 -13.31 -2.36 7.69
CA GLY A 40 -14.38 -2.49 6.70
C GLY A 40 -14.90 -1.16 6.17
N ASP A 41 -14.20 -0.07 6.46
CA ASP A 41 -14.53 1.29 6.00
C ASP A 41 -14.32 1.42 4.48
N ILE A 42 -13.39 0.63 3.93
CA ILE A 42 -13.15 0.52 2.49
C ILE A 42 -13.07 -0.94 2.06
N ASP A 43 -13.34 -1.19 0.78
CA ASP A 43 -13.14 -2.49 0.15
C ASP A 43 -11.79 -2.60 -0.57
N ILE A 44 -11.45 -3.80 -1.04
CA ILE A 44 -10.20 -4.06 -1.79
C ILE A 44 -10.13 -3.23 -3.09
N PRO A 45 -11.19 -3.09 -3.90
CA PRO A 45 -11.18 -2.19 -5.05
C PRO A 45 -10.79 -0.74 -4.73
N ILE A 46 -11.31 -0.16 -3.66
CA ILE A 46 -10.96 1.19 -3.19
C ILE A 46 -9.49 1.23 -2.74
N LEU A 47 -9.06 0.28 -1.92
CA LEU A 47 -7.67 0.20 -1.45
C LEU A 47 -6.69 0.12 -2.63
N ARG A 48 -6.96 -0.77 -3.60
CA ARG A 48 -6.13 -0.92 -4.81
C ARG A 48 -6.06 0.38 -5.60
N ARG A 49 -7.20 1.04 -5.81
CA ARG A 49 -7.25 2.31 -6.55
C ARG A 49 -6.38 3.36 -5.88
N ARG A 50 -6.52 3.55 -4.56
CA ARG A 50 -5.70 4.51 -3.80
C ARG A 50 -4.21 4.20 -3.90
N TYR A 51 -3.85 2.92 -3.81
CA TYR A 51 -2.46 2.50 -3.95
C TYR A 51 -1.89 2.80 -5.35
N VAL A 52 -2.65 2.52 -6.42
CA VAL A 52 -2.22 2.84 -7.78
C VAL A 52 -2.04 4.35 -7.99
N GLU A 53 -2.95 5.18 -7.46
CA GLU A 53 -2.82 6.64 -7.56
C GLU A 53 -1.61 7.17 -6.77
N LEU A 54 -1.31 6.60 -5.61
CA LEU A 54 -0.08 6.92 -4.87
C LEU A 54 1.17 6.63 -5.70
N LEU A 55 1.23 5.46 -6.35
CA LEU A 55 2.35 5.10 -7.22
C LEU A 55 2.49 6.06 -8.41
N ARG A 56 1.38 6.44 -9.03
CA ARG A 56 1.37 7.44 -10.12
C ARG A 56 1.87 8.80 -9.66
N ALA A 57 1.42 9.27 -8.50
CA ALA A 57 1.86 10.55 -7.95
C ALA A 57 3.38 10.55 -7.67
N ARG A 58 3.92 9.46 -7.11
CA ARG A 58 5.36 9.29 -6.88
C ARG A 58 6.17 9.27 -8.17
N ASP A 59 5.68 8.56 -9.19
CA ASP A 59 6.30 8.51 -10.52
C ASP A 59 6.34 9.89 -11.19
N ILE A 60 5.23 10.63 -11.15
CA ILE A 60 5.18 12.02 -11.64
C ILE A 60 6.16 12.92 -10.88
N ALA A 61 6.17 12.85 -9.54
CA ALA A 61 7.07 13.64 -8.71
C ALA A 61 8.55 13.30 -9.00
N TRP A 62 8.87 12.03 -9.20
CA TRP A 62 10.22 11.59 -9.57
C TRP A 62 10.62 12.14 -10.95
N ARG A 63 9.75 12.03 -11.97
CA ARG A 63 10.01 12.58 -13.31
C ARG A 63 10.21 14.09 -13.27
N ASN A 64 9.34 14.83 -12.59
CA ASN A 64 9.47 16.29 -12.49
C ASN A 64 10.79 16.72 -11.83
N ARG A 65 11.30 15.91 -10.89
CA ARG A 65 12.58 16.18 -10.22
C ARG A 65 13.80 15.87 -11.11
N HIS A 66 13.73 14.87 -11.99
CA HIS A 66 14.91 14.36 -12.69
C HIS A 66 14.91 14.58 -14.21
N VAL A 67 13.77 14.94 -14.83
CA VAL A 67 13.66 15.15 -16.29
C VAL A 67 13.76 16.64 -16.66
N LEU A 68 13.65 17.57 -15.71
CA LEU A 68 13.80 19.02 -15.96
C LEU A 68 15.23 19.55 -15.70
N VAL A 69 16.22 18.65 -15.59
CA VAL A 69 17.63 19.00 -15.28
C VAL A 69 18.58 18.60 -16.43
N GLU A 70 18.06 18.15 -17.56
CA GLU A 70 18.83 17.89 -18.79
C GLU A 70 18.61 18.97 -19.85
#